data_AF-A0A7J2R3X4-F1
#
_entry.id   AF-A0A7J2R3X4-F1
#
_cell.length_a   1.000
_cell.length_b   1.000
_cell.length_c   1.000
_cell.angle_alpha   90.00
_cell.angle_beta   90.00
_cell.angle_gamma   90.00
#
_symmetry.space_group_name_H-M   'P 1'
#
loop_
_entity.id
_entity.type
_entity.pdbx_description
1 polymer ?
#
loop_
_entity_poly.entity_id
_entity_poly.type
_entity_poly.pdbx_seq_one_letter_code
_entity_poly.pdbx_strand_id
1 'polypeptide(L)'
;MFIDANGGQSCVSIKNSDLVFQIINSVFFNTSFRDFPTYFDPGQGIYLENVSHGHIINSIFYNNEFFGIRAINSISIDIYHNSIYNSESTGISFHNIKESIIESNQIYNHSTGIYLALPPNNSIINNNISLSRGEGLMLYRSNYSLISDNTISKATINIELLNSSHNSVAHNLLSQFTQSGIRLRWFSHHNIILRNTVLGSGSNILIGDSSKNTVLRFNNPSGYFRYEDIASNNKKDDKDDNTSEKNNENKAPPIPLLNILFIGLFLFAIITVIAIIIKYSN
;
A
#
# COMPACT_ATOMS: atom_id res chain seq x y z
N MET A 1 -23.50 -0.52 -17.13
CA MET A 1 -24.77 -0.13 -16.46
C MET A 1 -24.51 1.05 -15.53
N PHE A 2 -25.49 1.92 -15.26
CA PHE A 2 -25.40 2.96 -14.23
C PHE A 2 -26.31 2.57 -13.07
N ILE A 3 -25.75 2.32 -11.90
CA ILE A 3 -26.49 1.82 -10.74
C ILE A 3 -26.25 2.79 -9.57
N ASP A 4 -27.29 3.55 -9.27
CA ASP A 4 -27.38 4.44 -8.12
C ASP A 4 -28.08 3.69 -6.98
N ALA A 5 -27.39 3.47 -5.86
CA ALA A 5 -27.99 2.82 -4.70
C ALA A 5 -29.03 3.70 -4.00
N ASN A 6 -29.08 5.02 -4.26
CA ASN A 6 -29.99 5.99 -3.64
C ASN A 6 -29.97 5.92 -2.10
N GLY A 7 -28.78 5.80 -1.51
CA GLY A 7 -28.60 5.58 -0.06
C GLY A 7 -28.94 4.16 0.40
N GLY A 8 -28.99 3.20 -0.52
CA GLY A 8 -29.06 1.76 -0.24
C GLY A 8 -27.72 1.18 0.20
N GLN A 9 -27.76 -0.03 0.76
CA GLN A 9 -26.57 -0.70 1.32
C GLN A 9 -25.58 -1.15 0.24
N SER A 10 -26.05 -1.74 -0.86
CA SER A 10 -25.17 -2.10 -1.96
C SER A 10 -25.80 -1.84 -3.31
N CYS A 11 -25.01 -1.46 -4.31
CA CYS A 11 -25.52 -1.37 -5.68
C CYS A 11 -25.79 -2.78 -6.25
N VAL A 12 -24.87 -3.71 -6.02
CA VAL A 12 -25.00 -5.11 -6.42
C VAL A 12 -24.50 -6.02 -5.29
N SER A 13 -25.26 -7.08 -5.01
CA SER A 13 -24.82 -8.17 -4.15
C SER A 13 -24.96 -9.51 -4.86
N ILE A 14 -23.86 -10.29 -4.89
CA ILE A 14 -23.84 -11.65 -5.44
C ILE A 14 -23.37 -12.56 -4.31
N LYS A 15 -24.16 -13.61 -4.03
CA LYS A 15 -23.89 -14.51 -2.91
C LYS A 15 -24.07 -15.96 -3.29
N ASN A 16 -23.28 -16.85 -2.67
CA ASN A 16 -23.44 -18.30 -2.71
C ASN A 16 -23.54 -18.85 -4.14
N SER A 17 -22.59 -18.49 -4.99
CA SER A 17 -22.58 -18.87 -6.40
C SER A 17 -21.17 -19.21 -6.86
N ASP A 18 -21.00 -20.39 -7.44
CA ASP A 18 -19.76 -20.82 -8.09
C ASP A 18 -19.74 -20.57 -9.61
N LEU A 19 -20.84 -20.03 -10.15
CA LEU A 19 -20.94 -19.63 -11.54
C LEU A 19 -19.99 -18.49 -11.87
N VAL A 20 -19.35 -18.58 -13.03
CA VAL A 20 -18.57 -17.49 -13.62
C VAL A 20 -19.46 -16.28 -13.89
N PHE A 21 -19.02 -15.10 -13.47
CA PHE A 21 -19.73 -13.85 -13.76
C PHE A 21 -18.76 -12.74 -14.14
N GLN A 22 -19.27 -11.79 -14.93
CA GLN A 22 -18.51 -10.62 -15.35
C GLN A 22 -19.35 -9.37 -15.13
N ILE A 23 -18.73 -8.36 -14.53
CA ILE A 23 -19.29 -7.02 -14.37
C ILE A 23 -18.37 -6.06 -15.12
N ILE A 24 -18.85 -5.53 -16.24
CA ILE A 24 -18.03 -4.79 -17.20
C ILE A 24 -18.67 -3.43 -17.50
N ASN A 25 -17.86 -2.39 -17.71
CA ASN A 25 -18.29 -1.08 -18.22
C ASN A 25 -19.49 -0.51 -17.44
N SER A 26 -19.39 -0.54 -16.11
CA SER A 26 -20.49 -0.18 -15.22
C SER A 26 -20.08 0.86 -14.18
N VAL A 27 -21.06 1.54 -13.62
CA VAL A 27 -20.89 2.64 -12.66
C VAL A 27 -21.75 2.35 -11.43
N PHE A 28 -21.14 2.37 -10.24
CA PHE A 28 -21.75 2.00 -8.96
C PHE A 28 -21.51 3.09 -7.92
N PHE A 29 -22.57 3.71 -7.41
CA PHE A 29 -22.42 4.89 -6.56
C PHE A 29 -23.57 5.13 -5.57
N ASN A 30 -23.33 6.06 -4.63
CA ASN A 30 -24.29 6.57 -3.65
C ASN A 30 -24.84 5.50 -2.69
N THR A 31 -23.99 4.60 -2.19
CA THR A 31 -24.39 3.66 -1.13
C THR A 31 -24.27 4.32 0.24
N SER A 32 -25.12 3.91 1.18
CA SER A 32 -25.14 4.40 2.56
C SER A 32 -25.39 3.28 3.55
N PHE A 33 -25.03 3.51 4.80
CA PHE A 33 -25.22 2.62 5.92
C PHE A 33 -26.64 2.79 6.41
N ARG A 34 -27.25 1.66 6.76
CA ARG A 34 -28.45 1.65 7.58
C ARG A 34 -28.09 0.90 8.84
N ASP A 35 -27.99 1.66 9.94
CA ASP A 35 -27.74 1.10 11.26
C ASP A 35 -28.97 0.29 11.67
N PHE A 36 -28.89 -1.03 11.55
CA PHE A 36 -29.88 -1.93 12.11
C PHE A 36 -29.33 -2.47 13.44
N PRO A 37 -30.10 -2.42 14.54
CA PRO A 37 -29.62 -2.78 15.88
C PRO A 37 -29.04 -4.20 16.02
N THR A 38 -29.23 -5.05 15.01
CA THR A 38 -28.90 -6.48 15.03
C THR A 38 -27.87 -6.89 13.98
N TYR A 39 -27.51 -6.03 13.02
CA TYR A 39 -26.55 -6.41 11.97
C TYR A 39 -25.86 -5.20 11.33
N PHE A 40 -24.53 -5.25 11.27
CA PHE A 40 -23.71 -4.27 10.57
C PHE A 40 -23.63 -4.64 9.08
N ASP A 41 -24.37 -3.92 8.24
CA ASP A 41 -24.26 -4.03 6.77
C ASP A 41 -23.76 -2.70 6.16
N PRO A 42 -22.46 -2.59 5.86
CA PRO A 42 -21.85 -1.34 5.43
C PRO A 42 -22.27 -0.93 4.00
N GLY A 43 -22.23 0.36 3.65
CA GLY A 43 -22.44 0.83 2.28
C GLY A 43 -21.35 0.35 1.31
N GLN A 44 -21.69 -0.37 0.23
CA GLN A 44 -20.74 -1.04 -0.67
C GLN A 44 -21.14 -0.93 -2.14
N GLY A 45 -20.25 -0.50 -3.04
CA GLY A 45 -20.57 -0.50 -4.48
C GLY A 45 -20.94 -1.91 -4.97
N ILE A 46 -20.03 -2.86 -4.79
CA ILE A 46 -20.31 -4.30 -5.00
C ILE A 46 -20.00 -5.08 -3.73
N TYR A 47 -20.92 -5.98 -3.37
CA TYR A 47 -20.73 -6.98 -2.32
C TYR A 47 -20.73 -8.41 -2.88
N LEU A 48 -19.65 -9.14 -2.64
CA LEU A 48 -19.48 -10.54 -3.01
C LEU A 48 -19.30 -11.43 -1.76
N GLU A 49 -20.08 -12.50 -1.65
CA GLU A 49 -20.02 -13.41 -0.49
C GLU A 49 -20.14 -14.88 -0.90
N ASN A 50 -19.15 -15.71 -0.56
CA ASN A 50 -19.14 -17.13 -0.94
C ASN A 50 -19.34 -17.34 -2.46
N VAL A 51 -18.59 -16.60 -3.27
CA VAL A 51 -18.64 -16.71 -4.73
C VAL A 51 -17.30 -17.14 -5.33
N SER A 52 -17.30 -17.54 -6.61
CA SER A 52 -16.08 -17.82 -7.34
C SER A 52 -16.09 -17.32 -8.78
N HIS A 53 -14.90 -17.19 -9.37
CA HIS A 53 -14.71 -16.90 -10.80
C HIS A 53 -15.40 -15.60 -11.27
N GLY A 54 -15.30 -14.56 -10.44
CA GLY A 54 -15.86 -13.25 -10.72
C GLY A 54 -14.84 -12.33 -11.38
N HIS A 55 -15.24 -11.60 -12.41
CA HIS A 55 -14.40 -10.56 -13.02
C HIS A 55 -15.11 -9.20 -13.00
N ILE A 56 -14.47 -8.20 -12.39
CA ILE A 56 -14.95 -6.82 -12.33
C ILE A 56 -13.99 -5.96 -13.15
N ILE A 57 -14.46 -5.44 -14.29
CA ILE A 57 -13.61 -4.89 -15.34
C ILE A 57 -14.12 -3.51 -15.77
N ASN A 58 -13.21 -2.57 -16.01
CA ASN A 58 -13.51 -1.27 -16.65
C ASN A 58 -14.71 -0.53 -16.03
N SER A 59 -14.86 -0.61 -14.71
CA SER A 59 -16.00 -0.06 -13.99
C SER A 59 -15.58 1.08 -13.07
N ILE A 60 -16.54 1.95 -12.73
CA ILE A 60 -16.32 3.13 -11.90
C ILE A 60 -17.12 2.98 -10.61
N PHE A 61 -16.47 3.20 -9.48
CA PHE A 61 -17.06 3.13 -8.14
C PHE A 61 -16.81 4.44 -7.43
N TYR A 62 -17.86 5.15 -7.04
CA TYR A 62 -17.68 6.42 -6.33
C TYR A 62 -18.76 6.76 -5.32
N ASN A 63 -18.42 7.57 -4.32
CA ASN A 63 -19.34 8.00 -3.26
C ASN A 63 -20.08 6.83 -2.61
N ASN A 64 -19.35 5.73 -2.39
CA ASN A 64 -19.87 4.57 -1.68
C ASN A 64 -19.38 4.65 -0.24
N GLU A 65 -20.29 4.78 0.72
CA GLU A 65 -19.93 5.16 2.08
C GLU A 65 -18.81 4.32 2.72
N PHE A 66 -18.83 2.98 2.70
CA PHE A 66 -17.71 2.20 3.26
C PHE A 66 -16.75 1.67 2.19
N PHE A 67 -17.27 0.88 1.25
CA PHE A 67 -16.44 0.11 0.32
C PHE A 67 -16.77 0.41 -1.14
N GLY A 68 -15.74 0.52 -1.98
CA GLY A 68 -15.95 0.45 -3.43
C GLY A 68 -16.36 -0.96 -3.84
N ILE A 69 -15.48 -1.93 -3.56
CA ILE A 69 -15.71 -3.35 -3.78
C ILE A 69 -15.37 -4.11 -2.50
N ARG A 70 -16.28 -4.97 -2.03
CA ARG A 70 -16.05 -5.87 -0.91
C ARG A 70 -16.30 -7.31 -1.32
N ALA A 71 -15.33 -8.19 -1.09
CA ALA A 71 -15.48 -9.62 -1.28
C ALA A 71 -15.13 -10.39 -0.01
N ILE A 72 -15.95 -11.39 0.33
CA ILE A 72 -15.80 -12.21 1.52
C ILE A 72 -15.88 -13.70 1.15
N ASN A 73 -14.99 -14.53 1.70
CA ASN A 73 -15.03 -16.00 1.59
C ASN A 73 -15.13 -16.49 0.14
N SER A 74 -14.41 -15.87 -0.78
CA SER A 74 -14.53 -16.11 -2.23
C SER A 74 -13.18 -16.50 -2.84
N ILE A 75 -13.18 -17.02 -4.06
CA ILE A 75 -11.96 -17.47 -4.77
C ILE A 75 -11.97 -16.96 -6.21
N SER A 76 -10.80 -16.60 -6.73
CA SER A 76 -10.65 -16.17 -8.13
C SER A 76 -11.59 -15.03 -8.49
N ILE A 77 -11.49 -13.96 -7.71
CA ILE A 77 -12.21 -12.70 -7.89
C ILE A 77 -11.24 -11.67 -8.43
N ASP A 78 -11.28 -11.45 -9.73
CA ASP A 78 -10.36 -10.54 -10.38
C ASP A 78 -10.94 -9.15 -10.60
N ILE A 79 -10.12 -8.14 -10.37
CA ILE A 79 -10.49 -6.73 -10.45
C ILE A 79 -9.50 -6.02 -11.38
N TYR A 80 -9.96 -5.66 -12.58
CA TYR A 80 -9.13 -5.11 -13.65
C TYR A 80 -9.60 -3.72 -14.10
N HIS A 81 -8.67 -2.77 -14.25
CA HIS A 81 -8.92 -1.50 -14.95
C HIS A 81 -10.09 -0.66 -14.40
N ASN A 82 -10.40 -0.78 -13.12
CA ASN A 82 -11.46 0.00 -12.49
C ASN A 82 -10.95 1.34 -11.96
N SER A 83 -11.86 2.30 -11.87
CA SER A 83 -11.63 3.58 -11.17
C SER A 83 -12.48 3.62 -9.91
N ILE A 84 -11.84 3.57 -8.74
CA ILE A 84 -12.50 3.46 -7.44
C ILE A 84 -12.10 4.66 -6.59
N TYR A 85 -13.05 5.47 -6.16
CA TYR A 85 -12.73 6.69 -5.41
C TYR A 85 -13.82 7.15 -4.47
N ASN A 86 -13.47 8.00 -3.49
CA ASN A 86 -14.43 8.61 -2.56
C ASN A 86 -15.29 7.56 -1.82
N SER A 87 -14.65 6.55 -1.22
CA SER A 87 -15.30 5.70 -0.22
C SER A 87 -14.67 5.96 1.15
N GLU A 88 -15.47 6.11 2.21
CA GLU A 88 -14.97 6.58 3.50
C GLU A 88 -14.02 5.59 4.17
N SER A 89 -14.20 4.29 3.94
CA SER A 89 -13.31 3.26 4.48
C SER A 89 -12.30 2.78 3.45
N THR A 90 -12.66 1.82 2.61
CA THR A 90 -11.67 1.11 1.77
C THR A 90 -12.09 1.06 0.30
N GLY A 91 -11.16 1.29 -0.62
CA GLY A 91 -11.43 1.13 -2.06
C GLY A 91 -11.79 -0.31 -2.41
N ILE A 92 -10.85 -1.25 -2.21
CA ILE A 92 -11.05 -2.69 -2.39
C ILE A 92 -10.78 -3.42 -1.08
N SER A 93 -11.76 -4.18 -0.58
CA SER A 93 -11.66 -4.96 0.64
C SER A 93 -11.89 -6.44 0.37
N PHE A 94 -10.84 -7.23 0.50
CA PHE A 94 -10.86 -8.69 0.38
C PHE A 94 -10.69 -9.33 1.75
N HIS A 95 -11.70 -10.06 2.19
CA HIS A 95 -11.66 -10.82 3.43
C HIS A 95 -11.84 -12.31 3.16
N ASN A 96 -10.88 -13.12 3.59
CA ASN A 96 -10.86 -14.54 3.28
C ASN A 96 -10.93 -14.84 1.76
N ILE A 97 -10.11 -14.16 0.94
CA ILE A 97 -10.05 -14.32 -0.53
C ILE A 97 -8.73 -14.95 -0.97
N LYS A 98 -8.78 -15.88 -1.93
CA LYS A 98 -7.59 -16.54 -2.50
C LYS A 98 -7.59 -16.58 -4.02
N GLU A 99 -6.40 -16.72 -4.60
CA GLU A 99 -6.18 -16.95 -6.03
C GLU A 99 -6.80 -15.86 -6.92
N SER A 100 -6.78 -14.62 -6.44
CA SER A 100 -7.34 -13.45 -7.11
C SER A 100 -6.28 -12.49 -7.60
N ILE A 101 -6.63 -11.72 -8.63
CA ILE A 101 -5.78 -10.66 -9.20
C ILE A 101 -6.46 -9.30 -9.06
N ILE A 102 -5.77 -8.33 -8.48
CA ILE A 102 -6.15 -6.92 -8.48
C ILE A 102 -5.13 -6.20 -9.35
N GLU A 103 -5.52 -5.79 -10.56
CA GLU A 103 -4.57 -5.27 -11.54
C GLU A 103 -5.04 -4.02 -12.29
N SER A 104 -4.10 -3.10 -12.51
CA SER A 104 -4.28 -1.92 -13.36
C SER A 104 -5.45 -1.01 -12.94
N ASN A 105 -5.79 -0.97 -11.65
CA ASN A 105 -6.86 -0.11 -11.11
C ASN A 105 -6.33 1.28 -10.71
N GLN A 106 -7.19 2.30 -10.82
CA GLN A 106 -6.98 3.63 -10.27
C GLN A 106 -7.80 3.76 -8.98
N ILE A 107 -7.14 3.91 -7.83
CA ILE A 107 -7.79 3.89 -6.51
C ILE A 107 -7.38 5.13 -5.72
N TYR A 108 -8.31 5.99 -5.35
CA TYR A 108 -7.94 7.24 -4.67
C TYR A 108 -8.98 7.83 -3.73
N ASN A 109 -8.51 8.60 -2.74
CA ASN A 109 -9.35 9.27 -1.75
C ASN A 109 -10.18 8.28 -0.90
N HIS A 110 -9.47 7.46 -0.14
CA HIS A 110 -10.02 6.46 0.78
C HIS A 110 -9.32 6.52 2.15
N SER A 111 -9.85 5.85 3.18
CA SER A 111 -9.04 5.59 4.37
C SER A 111 -7.90 4.62 4.03
N THR A 112 -8.25 3.49 3.43
CA THR A 112 -7.30 2.48 2.94
C THR A 112 -7.56 2.23 1.45
N GLY A 113 -6.53 2.21 0.61
CA GLY A 113 -6.73 1.97 -0.83
C GLY A 113 -7.17 0.52 -1.10
N ILE A 114 -6.28 -0.43 -0.81
CA ILE A 114 -6.52 -1.87 -0.93
C ILE A 114 -6.26 -2.54 0.42
N TYR A 115 -7.20 -3.34 0.89
CA TYR A 115 -7.08 -4.14 2.11
C TYR A 115 -7.34 -5.62 1.82
N LEU A 116 -6.37 -6.48 2.14
CA LEU A 116 -6.51 -7.93 2.07
C LEU A 116 -6.31 -8.52 3.47
N ALA A 117 -7.28 -9.30 3.94
CA ALA A 117 -7.24 -9.94 5.23
C ALA A 117 -7.66 -11.40 5.16
N LEU A 118 -6.70 -12.30 5.38
CA LEU A 118 -6.90 -13.75 5.32
C LEU A 118 -7.45 -14.22 3.94
N PRO A 119 -7.23 -15.49 3.54
CA PRO A 119 -6.01 -16.23 3.68
C PRO A 119 -5.08 -15.78 2.48
N PRO A 120 -4.16 -16.61 1.95
CA PRO A 120 -3.03 -16.14 1.12
C PRO A 120 -3.29 -16.15 -0.39
N ASN A 121 -2.22 -15.86 -1.15
CA ASN A 121 -2.07 -16.16 -2.58
C ASN A 121 -2.89 -15.26 -3.52
N ASN A 122 -2.76 -13.94 -3.35
CA ASN A 122 -3.33 -12.96 -4.27
C ASN A 122 -2.22 -12.15 -4.94
N SER A 123 -2.51 -11.63 -6.13
CA SER A 123 -1.60 -10.77 -6.88
C SER A 123 -2.16 -9.36 -6.98
N ILE A 124 -1.38 -8.36 -6.57
CA ILE A 124 -1.72 -6.95 -6.63
C ILE A 124 -0.69 -6.29 -7.55
N ILE A 125 -1.07 -6.01 -8.79
CA ILE A 125 -0.14 -5.70 -9.87
C ILE A 125 -0.51 -4.39 -10.56
N ASN A 126 0.46 -3.50 -10.82
CA ASN A 126 0.26 -2.32 -11.68
C ASN A 126 -0.90 -1.40 -11.27
N ASN A 127 -1.27 -1.35 -9.98
CA ASN A 127 -2.31 -0.43 -9.51
C ASN A 127 -1.72 0.95 -9.22
N ASN A 128 -2.51 2.00 -9.45
CA ASN A 128 -2.19 3.35 -9.05
C ASN A 128 -3.08 3.75 -7.87
N ILE A 129 -2.47 3.89 -6.69
CA ILE A 129 -3.15 4.17 -5.44
C ILE A 129 -2.69 5.52 -4.90
N SER A 130 -3.62 6.43 -4.60
CA SER A 130 -3.25 7.74 -4.05
C SER A 130 -4.22 8.31 -3.03
N LEU A 131 -3.78 9.32 -2.27
CA LEU A 131 -4.65 10.07 -1.35
C LEU A 131 -5.34 9.16 -0.33
N SER A 132 -4.63 8.18 0.20
CA SER A 132 -5.13 7.31 1.26
C SER A 132 -4.86 7.96 2.63
N ARG A 133 -5.88 8.09 3.49
CA ARG A 133 -5.70 8.73 4.82
C ARG A 133 -4.82 7.88 5.75
N GLY A 134 -4.88 6.55 5.61
CA GLY A 134 -4.06 5.56 6.32
C GLY A 134 -3.10 4.85 5.35
N GLU A 135 -3.37 3.58 5.06
CA GLU A 135 -2.56 2.72 4.22
C GLU A 135 -2.97 2.81 2.74
N GLY A 136 -2.00 2.87 1.82
CA GLY A 136 -2.28 2.67 0.40
C GLY A 136 -2.70 1.24 0.11
N LEU A 137 -1.88 0.28 0.57
CA LEU A 137 -2.11 -1.15 0.46
C LEU A 137 -1.73 -1.82 1.78
N MET A 138 -2.65 -2.62 2.32
CA MET A 138 -2.43 -3.35 3.56
C MET A 138 -2.75 -4.84 3.40
N LEU A 139 -1.79 -5.68 3.79
CA LEU A 139 -2.01 -7.11 4.04
C LEU A 139 -2.11 -7.37 5.54
N TYR A 140 -3.18 -8.04 5.97
CA TYR A 140 -3.37 -8.49 7.34
C TYR A 140 -3.52 -10.01 7.41
N ARG A 141 -2.57 -10.69 8.06
CA ARG A 141 -2.57 -12.16 8.14
C ARG A 141 -2.71 -12.82 6.75
N SER A 142 -2.11 -12.22 5.73
CA SER A 142 -2.15 -12.72 4.35
C SER A 142 -0.73 -13.03 3.88
N ASN A 143 -0.49 -14.30 3.57
CA ASN A 143 0.82 -14.80 3.19
C ASN A 143 0.90 -15.03 1.67
N TYR A 144 2.08 -15.32 1.15
CA TYR A 144 2.28 -15.80 -0.24
C TYR A 144 1.67 -14.92 -1.34
N SER A 145 1.51 -13.62 -1.09
CA SER A 145 0.98 -12.67 -2.06
C SER A 145 2.11 -11.99 -2.84
N LEU A 146 1.80 -11.63 -4.08
CA LEU A 146 2.66 -10.83 -4.95
C LEU A 146 2.13 -9.40 -4.99
N ILE A 147 2.99 -8.43 -4.64
CA ILE A 147 2.70 -7.00 -4.76
C ILE A 147 3.76 -6.43 -5.69
N SER A 148 3.42 -6.18 -6.96
CA SER A 148 4.40 -5.69 -7.92
C SER A 148 3.93 -4.56 -8.82
N ASP A 149 4.89 -3.73 -9.22
CA ASP A 149 4.69 -2.67 -10.23
C ASP A 149 3.60 -1.65 -9.85
N ASN A 150 3.20 -1.57 -8.58
CA ASN A 150 2.22 -0.60 -8.13
C ASN A 150 2.86 0.76 -7.93
N THR A 151 2.13 1.81 -8.29
CA THR A 151 2.46 3.19 -7.95
C THR A 151 1.58 3.63 -6.79
N ILE A 152 2.18 3.94 -5.64
CA ILE A 152 1.43 4.37 -4.45
C ILE A 152 1.98 5.70 -3.94
N SER A 153 1.10 6.68 -3.77
CA SER A 153 1.50 8.02 -3.31
C SER A 153 0.54 8.62 -2.28
N LYS A 154 1.01 9.61 -1.50
CA LYS A 154 0.15 10.38 -0.57
C LYS A 154 -0.66 9.48 0.37
N ALA A 155 0.03 8.65 1.14
CA ALA A 155 -0.56 7.82 2.18
C ALA A 155 0.22 7.96 3.50
N THR A 156 -0.37 7.60 4.63
CA THR A 156 0.40 7.51 5.88
C THR A 156 1.46 6.41 5.77
N ILE A 157 1.05 5.27 5.22
CA ILE A 157 1.93 4.14 4.88
C ILE A 157 1.59 3.72 3.46
N ASN A 158 2.57 3.58 2.55
CA ASN A 158 2.21 3.11 1.21
C ASN A 158 1.88 1.62 1.20
N ILE A 159 2.77 0.76 1.70
CA ILE A 159 2.57 -0.69 1.79
C ILE A 159 2.79 -1.15 3.24
N GLU A 160 1.80 -1.81 3.83
CA GLU A 160 1.92 -2.44 5.15
C GLU A 160 1.68 -3.96 5.07
N LEU A 161 2.63 -4.73 5.61
CA LEU A 161 2.53 -6.16 5.87
C LEU A 161 2.40 -6.39 7.37
N LEU A 162 1.20 -6.82 7.79
CA LEU A 162 0.84 -7.02 9.19
C LEU A 162 0.62 -8.50 9.48
N ASN A 163 1.49 -9.10 10.29
CA ASN A 163 1.49 -10.55 10.53
C ASN A 163 1.38 -11.35 9.22
N SER A 164 2.15 -10.95 8.21
CA SER A 164 2.02 -11.38 6.81
C SER A 164 3.39 -11.80 6.29
N SER A 165 3.60 -13.11 6.17
CA SER A 165 4.88 -13.74 5.84
C SER A 165 4.91 -14.29 4.41
N HIS A 166 6.11 -14.57 3.89
CA HIS A 166 6.30 -15.20 2.57
C HIS A 166 5.71 -14.43 1.37
N ASN A 167 5.58 -13.10 1.47
CA ASN A 167 5.13 -12.24 0.38
C ASN A 167 6.32 -11.72 -0.44
N SER A 168 6.05 -11.38 -1.71
CA SER A 168 7.00 -10.71 -2.59
C SER A 168 6.51 -9.30 -2.90
N VAL A 169 7.28 -8.28 -2.49
CA VAL A 169 7.01 -6.87 -2.78
C VAL A 169 8.10 -6.35 -3.72
N ALA A 170 7.78 -6.19 -5.00
CA ALA A 170 8.78 -5.92 -6.02
C ALA A 170 8.44 -4.81 -7.02
N HIS A 171 9.43 -4.05 -7.46
CA HIS A 171 9.28 -3.04 -8.53
C HIS A 171 8.20 -1.96 -8.27
N ASN A 172 7.81 -1.73 -7.02
CA ASN A 172 6.81 -0.70 -6.72
C ASN A 172 7.46 0.70 -6.67
N LEU A 173 6.71 1.71 -7.12
CA LEU A 173 7.07 3.13 -7.01
C LEU A 173 6.24 3.77 -5.90
N LEU A 174 6.89 4.05 -4.77
CA LEU A 174 6.27 4.50 -3.53
C LEU A 174 6.73 5.91 -3.22
N SER A 175 5.82 6.84 -2.98
CA SER A 175 6.21 8.23 -2.73
C SER A 175 5.27 9.01 -1.82
N GLN A 176 5.74 10.17 -1.34
CA GLN A 176 4.91 11.13 -0.60
C GLN A 176 4.18 10.52 0.61
N PHE A 177 4.79 9.55 1.29
CA PHE A 177 4.27 8.98 2.53
C PHE A 177 4.71 9.77 3.76
N THR A 178 3.88 9.82 4.80
CA THR A 178 4.20 10.57 6.02
C THR A 178 4.92 9.72 7.08
N GLN A 179 4.69 8.40 7.13
CA GLN A 179 5.29 7.52 8.13
C GLN A 179 6.26 6.49 7.53
N SER A 180 5.81 5.67 6.58
CA SER A 180 6.70 4.70 5.91
C SER A 180 6.29 4.36 4.48
N GLY A 181 7.28 4.04 3.64
CA GLY A 181 7.01 3.52 2.30
C GLY A 181 6.56 2.07 2.35
N ILE A 182 7.42 1.21 2.90
CA ILE A 182 7.12 -0.21 3.15
C ILE A 182 7.31 -0.50 4.63
N ARG A 183 6.31 -1.11 5.27
CA ARG A 183 6.40 -1.51 6.68
C ARG A 183 6.02 -2.96 6.88
N LEU A 184 6.85 -3.70 7.61
CA LEU A 184 6.61 -5.06 8.06
C LEU A 184 6.57 -5.08 9.59
N ARG A 185 5.52 -5.66 10.17
CA ARG A 185 5.37 -5.75 11.63
C ARG A 185 4.67 -7.02 12.10
N TRP A 186 4.80 -7.33 13.39
CA TRP A 186 4.20 -8.48 14.06
C TRP A 186 4.65 -9.80 13.44
N PHE A 187 5.96 -10.02 13.43
CA PHE A 187 6.56 -11.27 12.98
C PHE A 187 6.26 -11.61 11.51
N SER A 188 6.22 -10.59 10.64
CA SER A 188 6.04 -10.72 9.18
C SER A 188 7.34 -11.18 8.51
N HIS A 189 7.67 -12.45 8.66
CA HIS A 189 8.95 -13.04 8.29
C HIS A 189 8.99 -13.56 6.84
N HIS A 190 10.19 -13.94 6.38
CA HIS A 190 10.38 -14.62 5.10
C HIS A 190 9.86 -13.85 3.87
N ASN A 191 9.79 -12.52 3.96
CA ASN A 191 9.32 -11.68 2.85
C ASN A 191 10.49 -11.32 1.92
N ILE A 192 10.19 -11.10 0.64
CA ILE A 192 11.16 -10.62 -0.36
C ILE A 192 10.77 -9.20 -0.76
N ILE A 193 11.63 -8.23 -0.47
CA ILE A 193 11.45 -6.82 -0.82
C ILE A 193 12.53 -6.44 -1.83
N LEU A 194 12.17 -6.33 -3.10
CA LEU A 194 13.10 -6.32 -4.23
C LEU A 194 12.86 -5.15 -5.19
N ARG A 195 13.89 -4.36 -5.51
CA ARG A 195 13.83 -3.34 -6.58
C ARG A 195 12.68 -2.33 -6.47
N ASN A 196 12.26 -1.99 -5.25
CA ASN A 196 11.28 -0.93 -5.04
C ASN A 196 11.98 0.43 -5.04
N THR A 197 11.32 1.45 -5.62
CA THR A 197 11.74 2.85 -5.51
C THR A 197 10.85 3.54 -4.48
N VAL A 198 11.45 4.04 -3.40
CA VAL A 198 10.76 4.55 -2.22
C VAL A 198 11.24 5.96 -1.89
N LEU A 199 10.40 6.95 -2.17
CA LEU A 199 10.74 8.38 -2.15
C LEU A 199 9.80 9.15 -1.22
N GLY A 200 10.14 9.27 0.05
CA GLY A 200 9.33 10.02 1.01
C GLY A 200 10.14 10.58 2.17
N SER A 201 9.45 11.31 3.05
CA SER A 201 10.05 11.98 4.20
C SER A 201 10.10 11.11 5.46
N GLY A 202 9.41 9.95 5.46
CA GLY A 202 9.41 8.99 6.58
C GLY A 202 10.45 7.87 6.44
N SER A 203 10.25 6.77 7.17
CA SER A 203 11.08 5.57 7.03
C SER A 203 10.79 4.85 5.71
N ASN A 204 11.73 4.87 4.76
CA ASN A 204 11.53 4.24 3.45
C ASN A 204 11.10 2.77 3.57
N ILE A 205 11.89 1.93 4.25
CA ILE A 205 11.54 0.54 4.53
C ILE A 205 11.75 0.28 6.03
N LEU A 206 10.74 -0.22 6.75
CA LEU A 206 10.77 -0.48 8.19
C LEU A 206 10.43 -1.96 8.48
N ILE A 207 11.33 -2.71 9.14
CA ILE A 207 11.21 -4.19 9.24
C ILE A 207 11.38 -4.81 10.64
N GLY A 208 11.45 -4.02 11.72
CA GLY A 208 12.02 -4.41 13.04
C GLY A 208 11.88 -5.88 13.47
N ASP A 209 10.77 -6.28 14.10
CA ASP A 209 10.53 -7.65 14.59
C ASP A 209 10.31 -8.68 13.47
N SER A 210 10.28 -8.23 12.22
CA SER A 210 9.88 -8.97 11.02
C SER A 210 11.10 -9.31 10.14
N SER A 211 12.31 -9.17 10.68
CA SER A 211 13.57 -9.32 9.95
C SER A 211 13.99 -10.76 9.64
N LYS A 212 13.49 -11.77 10.38
CA LYS A 212 13.88 -13.19 10.17
C LYS A 212 13.62 -13.64 8.73
N ASN A 213 14.71 -14.01 8.04
CA ASN A 213 14.71 -14.49 6.65
C ASN A 213 14.05 -13.53 5.64
N THR A 214 13.89 -12.26 6.01
CA THR A 214 13.38 -11.23 5.10
C THR A 214 14.53 -10.71 4.25
N VAL A 215 14.35 -10.73 2.93
CA VAL A 215 15.39 -10.38 1.95
C VAL A 215 15.10 -8.99 1.40
N LEU A 216 16.06 -8.07 1.53
CA LEU A 216 16.00 -6.74 0.93
C LEU A 216 17.11 -6.59 -0.09
N ARG A 217 16.77 -6.42 -1.37
CA ARG A 217 17.77 -6.29 -2.45
C ARG A 217 17.38 -5.23 -3.47
N PHE A 218 18.37 -4.47 -3.93
CA PHE A 218 18.24 -3.49 -5.01
C PHE A 218 17.12 -2.43 -4.83
N ASN A 219 16.64 -2.21 -3.60
CA ASN A 219 15.69 -1.12 -3.33
C ASN A 219 16.42 0.24 -3.35
N ASN A 220 15.72 1.28 -3.74
CA ASN A 220 16.22 2.65 -3.84
C ASN A 220 15.36 3.60 -2.98
N PRO A 221 15.92 4.26 -1.95
CA PRO A 221 17.31 4.14 -1.49
C PRO A 221 17.60 2.77 -0.87
N SER A 222 18.87 2.40 -0.87
CA SER A 222 19.32 1.19 -0.21
C SER A 222 19.23 1.32 1.32
N GLY A 223 18.85 0.24 2.00
CA GLY A 223 18.81 0.18 3.46
C GLY A 223 17.39 0.03 4.00
N TYR A 224 17.29 -0.10 5.32
CA TYR A 224 16.03 -0.20 6.05
C TYR A 224 16.22 0.38 7.46
N PHE A 225 15.10 0.71 8.09
CA PHE A 225 14.99 1.11 9.48
C PHE A 225 14.47 -0.07 10.32
N ARG A 226 14.85 -0.11 11.59
CA ARG A 226 14.26 -0.95 12.63
C ARG A 226 13.40 -0.11 13.56
N TYR A 227 12.58 -0.77 14.39
CA TYR A 227 11.72 -0.06 15.34
C TYR A 227 12.52 0.69 16.40
N GLU A 228 13.69 0.16 16.77
CA GLU A 228 14.58 0.77 17.75
C GLU A 228 15.18 2.09 17.23
N ASP A 229 15.43 2.20 15.92
CA ASP A 229 15.96 3.42 15.27
C ASP A 229 14.97 4.60 15.35
N ILE A 230 13.67 4.29 15.44
CA ILE A 230 12.59 5.28 15.59
C ILE A 230 12.47 5.70 17.06
N ALA A 231 12.59 4.74 17.99
CA ALA A 231 12.49 4.99 19.43
C ALA A 231 13.66 5.83 19.97
N SER A 232 14.87 5.70 19.40
CA SER A 232 16.03 6.50 19.80
C SER A 232 15.92 7.98 19.41
N ASN A 233 15.17 8.30 18.36
CA ASN A 233 14.97 9.68 17.92
C ASN A 233 13.94 10.45 18.78
N ASN A 234 13.10 9.73 19.53
CA ASN A 234 12.15 10.32 20.48
C ASN A 234 12.72 10.47 21.91
N LYS A 235 13.99 10.11 22.14
CA LYS A 235 14.68 10.23 23.44
C LYS A 235 15.71 11.35 23.51
N LYS A 236 15.79 12.23 22.52
CA LYS A 236 16.54 13.49 22.65
C LYS A 236 15.56 14.54 23.16
N ASP A 237 15.42 14.63 24.48
CA ASP A 237 15.14 15.89 25.21
C ASP A 237 15.10 15.74 26.73
N ASP A 238 15.23 14.54 27.30
CA ASP A 238 15.47 14.40 28.75
C ASP A 238 16.94 14.14 29.03
N LYS A 239 17.68 15.24 29.29
CA LYS A 239 18.87 15.16 30.14
C LYS A 239 18.38 14.76 31.52
N ASP A 240 18.77 13.60 31.99
CA ASP A 240 19.17 13.47 33.39
C ASP A 240 20.15 12.32 33.60
N ASP A 241 21.07 12.64 34.50
CA ASP A 241 22.27 11.97 34.94
C ASP A 241 21.97 10.58 35.53
N ASN A 242 22.71 9.54 35.11
CA ASN A 242 23.47 8.65 36.01
C ASN A 242 24.02 7.40 35.31
N THR A 243 25.35 7.31 35.42
CA THR A 243 26.28 6.18 35.31
C THR A 243 25.72 4.73 35.34
N SER A 244 26.13 3.93 34.34
CA SER A 244 26.78 2.63 34.59
C SER A 244 27.43 2.08 33.30
N GLU A 245 28.73 1.82 33.41
CA GLU A 245 29.57 1.19 32.40
C GLU A 245 29.11 -0.26 32.12
N LYS A 246 28.90 -0.59 30.84
CA LYS A 246 29.20 -1.93 30.32
C LYS A 246 29.78 -1.84 28.91
N ASN A 247 31.03 -2.27 28.83
CA ASN A 247 31.81 -2.49 27.62
C ASN A 247 31.03 -3.33 26.60
N ASN A 248 30.89 -2.80 25.39
CA ASN A 248 30.77 -3.59 24.17
C ASN A 248 31.55 -2.86 23.08
N GLU A 249 32.74 -3.39 22.80
CA GLU A 249 33.48 -3.08 21.59
C GLU A 249 32.60 -3.45 20.38
N ASN A 250 32.11 -2.45 19.66
CA ASN A 250 31.82 -2.53 18.24
C ASN A 250 32.10 -1.17 17.64
N LYS A 251 33.27 -1.07 17.02
CA LYS A 251 33.73 0.09 16.25
C LYS A 251 32.64 0.55 15.28
N ALA A 252 32.44 1.86 15.21
CA ALA A 252 31.54 2.52 14.28
C ALA A 252 31.75 2.00 12.85
N PRO A 253 30.68 1.77 12.05
CA PRO A 253 30.85 1.61 10.61
C PRO A 253 31.44 2.91 10.05
N PRO A 254 32.31 2.84 9.03
CA PRO A 254 32.90 4.03 8.44
C PRO A 254 31.79 4.96 7.94
N ILE A 255 31.89 6.24 8.29
CA ILE A 255 31.11 7.31 7.69
C ILE A 255 31.31 7.17 6.17
N PRO A 256 30.26 6.94 5.36
CA PRO A 256 30.45 6.95 3.91
C PRO A 256 30.93 8.35 3.56
N LEU A 257 32.11 8.44 2.93
CA LEU A 257 32.55 9.67 2.31
C LEU A 257 31.40 10.15 1.42
N LEU A 258 30.79 11.27 1.82
CA LEU A 258 29.87 12.01 0.98
C LEU A 258 30.62 12.22 -0.34
N ASN A 259 30.08 11.63 -1.40
CA ASN A 259 30.75 11.51 -2.69
C ASN A 259 30.91 12.93 -3.27
N ILE A 260 32.03 13.60 -2.98
CA ILE A 260 32.36 14.96 -3.45
C ILE A 260 32.28 15.04 -4.98
N LEU A 261 32.42 13.89 -5.66
CA LEU A 261 32.22 13.74 -7.11
C LEU A 261 30.77 14.05 -7.56
N PHE A 262 29.75 13.71 -6.76
CA PHE A 262 28.34 13.94 -7.12
C PHE A 262 27.91 15.41 -6.94
N ILE A 263 28.41 16.08 -5.89
CA ILE A 263 28.18 17.51 -5.68
C ILE A 263 28.91 18.33 -6.76
N GLY A 264 30.12 17.90 -7.17
CA GLY A 264 30.87 18.51 -8.27
C GLY A 264 30.16 18.40 -9.63
N LEU A 265 29.59 17.24 -9.96
CA LEU A 265 28.84 17.04 -11.20
C LEU A 265 27.55 17.86 -11.26
N PHE A 266 26.85 18.01 -10.13
CA PHE A 266 25.61 18.79 -10.07
C PHE A 266 25.87 20.30 -10.18
N LEU A 267 26.93 20.81 -9.52
CA LEU A 267 27.35 22.20 -9.66
C LEU A 267 27.86 22.53 -11.07
N PHE A 268 28.59 21.61 -11.71
CA PHE A 268 29.07 21.81 -13.08
C PHE A 268 27.93 21.86 -14.11
N ALA A 269 26.91 21.00 -13.96
CA ALA A 269 25.72 21.01 -14.81
C ALA A 269 24.89 22.29 -14.65
N ILE A 270 24.74 22.80 -13.42
CA ILE A 270 24.02 24.07 -13.17
C ILE A 270 24.78 25.26 -13.79
N ILE A 271 26.12 25.31 -13.66
CA ILE A 271 26.93 26.38 -14.25
C ILE A 271 26.87 26.35 -15.79
N THR A 272 26.89 25.17 -16.41
CA THR A 272 26.78 25.06 -17.88
C THR A 272 25.40 25.44 -18.40
N VAL A 273 24.32 25.06 -17.71
CA VAL A 273 22.96 25.47 -18.09
C VAL A 273 22.76 26.98 -17.96
N ILE A 274 23.26 27.61 -16.88
CA ILE A 274 23.19 29.07 -16.72
C ILE A 274 24.01 29.79 -17.80
N ALA A 275 25.21 29.31 -18.13
CA ALA A 275 26.03 29.90 -19.19
C ALA A 275 25.39 29.79 -20.59
N ILE A 276 24.68 28.68 -20.87
CA ILE A 276 23.93 28.50 -22.11
C ILE A 276 22.75 29.48 -22.15
N ILE A 277 21.96 29.59 -21.07
CA ILE A 277 20.83 30.52 -21.00
C ILE A 277 21.28 31.97 -21.23
N ILE A 278 22.39 32.39 -20.60
CA ILE A 278 22.95 33.74 -20.78
C ILE A 278 23.43 33.99 -22.21
N LYS A 279 23.99 32.98 -22.89
CA LYS A 279 24.47 33.12 -24.28
C LYS A 279 23.34 33.23 -25.31
N TYR A 280 22.16 32.71 -25.01
CA TYR A 280 20.98 32.75 -25.90
C TYR A 280 19.94 33.81 -25.51
N SER A 281 20.21 34.60 -24.45
CA SER A 281 19.33 35.68 -23.99
C SER A 281 19.80 37.09 -24.42
N ASN A 282 20.72 37.19 -25.38
CA ASN A 282 21.11 38.44 -26.07
C ASN A 282 20.87 38.32 -27.57
#